data_AF-A0A8S3U1B1-F1
#
_entry.id   AF-A0A8S3U1B1-F1
#
_cell.length_a   1.000
_cell.length_b   1.000
_cell.length_c   1.000
_cell.angle_alpha   90.00
_cell.angle_beta   90.00
_cell.angle_gamma   90.00
#
_symmetry.space_group_name_H-M   'P 1'
#
loop_
_entity.id
_entity.type
_entity.pdbx_description
1 polymer ?
#
loop_
_entity_poly.entity_id
_entity_poly.type
_entity_poly.pdbx_seq_one_letter_code
_entity_poly.pdbx_strand_id
1 'polypeptide(L)'
;MCGGGVNVHRSDCFNKLLFLYKVLAPILESYYLTALHISRDLAVELPEDSFIHILHTHAKKRVEKKLASFAESAALSTIKNAVKGFEDSNIVNVYYAGNVRMMELRDHYTVWNKLNYYLDLLESLRN
;
A
#
# COMPACT_ATOMS: atom_id res chain seq x y z
N MET A 1 -22.18 29.05 -35.47
CA MET A 1 -21.52 29.62 -34.27
C MET A 1 -21.07 28.46 -33.41
N CYS A 2 -19.77 28.39 -33.14
CA CYS A 2 -19.12 27.22 -32.54
C CYS A 2 -19.40 27.06 -31.04
N GLY A 3 -19.76 25.83 -30.65
CA GLY A 3 -19.21 25.01 -29.56
C GLY A 3 -19.03 25.61 -28.15
N GLY A 4 -19.77 25.08 -27.17
CA GLY A 4 -19.57 25.41 -25.75
C GLY A 4 -20.00 24.37 -24.71
N GLY A 5 -20.22 23.09 -25.08
CA GLY A 5 -20.84 22.10 -24.17
C GLY A 5 -19.94 21.00 -23.59
N VAL A 6 -18.70 20.82 -24.09
CA VAL A 6 -17.95 19.57 -23.85
C VAL A 6 -16.87 19.69 -22.77
N ASN A 7 -16.40 20.90 -22.43
CA ASN A 7 -15.24 21.07 -21.54
C ASN A 7 -15.56 21.17 -20.03
N VAL A 8 -16.79 21.54 -19.65
CA VAL A 8 -17.17 21.73 -18.22
C VAL A 8 -17.28 20.38 -17.48
N HIS A 9 -17.73 19.31 -18.15
CA HIS A 9 -17.84 17.99 -17.52
C HIS A 9 -16.49 17.32 -17.24
N ARG A 10 -15.44 17.61 -18.03
CA ARG A 10 -14.11 17.00 -17.84
C ARG A 10 -13.33 17.64 -16.69
N SER A 11 -13.41 18.97 -16.52
CA SER A 11 -12.75 19.65 -15.40
C SER A 11 -13.32 19.21 -14.06
N ASP A 12 -14.62 18.97 -13.98
CA ASP A 12 -15.27 18.53 -12.74
C ASP A 12 -14.85 17.11 -12.35
N CYS A 13 -14.81 16.20 -13.32
CA CYS A 13 -14.29 14.84 -13.11
C CYS A 13 -12.82 14.86 -12.69
N PHE A 14 -11.99 15.68 -13.35
CA PHE A 14 -10.59 15.85 -12.99
C PHE A 14 -10.43 16.37 -11.55
N ASN A 15 -11.16 17.41 -11.18
CA ASN A 15 -11.10 17.98 -9.83
C ASN A 15 -11.53 16.99 -8.75
N LYS A 16 -12.58 16.19 -9.02
CA LYS A 16 -13.01 15.11 -8.13
C LYS A 16 -11.94 14.03 -7.99
N LEU A 17 -11.36 13.57 -9.09
CA LEU A 17 -10.28 12.59 -9.07
C LEU A 17 -9.04 13.12 -8.35
N LEU A 18 -8.67 14.38 -8.59
CA LEU A 18 -7.56 15.02 -7.90
C LEU A 18 -7.80 15.14 -6.39
N PHE A 19 -9.02 15.49 -5.99
CA PHE A 19 -9.40 15.51 -4.58
C PHE A 19 -9.28 14.12 -3.94
N LEU A 20 -9.87 13.10 -4.58
CA LEU A 20 -9.78 11.71 -4.08
C LEU A 20 -8.33 11.24 -4.01
N TYR A 21 -7.52 11.53 -5.04
CA TYR A 21 -6.10 11.23 -5.04
C TYR A 21 -5.39 11.86 -3.84
N LYS A 22 -5.60 13.16 -3.56
CA LYS A 22 -4.99 13.83 -2.41
C LYS A 22 -5.39 13.20 -1.07
N VAL A 23 -6.64 12.76 -0.94
CA VAL A 23 -7.14 12.06 0.26
C VAL A 23 -6.51 10.67 0.39
N LEU A 24 -6.34 9.96 -0.72
CA LEU A 24 -5.81 8.59 -0.75
C LEU A 24 -4.29 8.52 -0.75
N ALA A 25 -3.58 9.57 -1.15
CA ALA A 25 -2.13 9.53 -1.35
C ALA A 25 -1.32 9.04 -0.13
N PRO A 26 -1.63 9.44 1.12
CA PRO A 26 -0.96 8.88 2.30
C PRO A 26 -1.20 7.38 2.47
N ILE A 27 -2.40 6.91 2.14
CA ILE A 27 -2.77 5.49 2.19
C ILE A 27 -2.02 4.72 1.11
N LEU A 28 -1.99 5.24 -0.12
CA LEU A 28 -1.24 4.65 -1.23
C LEU A 28 0.26 4.54 -0.92
N GLU A 29 0.86 5.54 -0.28
CA GLU A 29 2.27 5.48 0.14
C GLU A 29 2.50 4.38 1.20
N SER A 30 1.54 4.17 2.11
CA SER A 30 1.60 3.08 3.09
C SER A 30 1.47 1.70 2.44
N TYR A 31 0.58 1.56 1.45
CA TYR A 31 0.45 0.33 0.64
C TYR A 31 1.73 0.04 -0.14
N TYR A 32 2.35 1.07 -0.73
CA TYR A 32 3.61 0.92 -1.45
C TYR A 32 4.72 0.41 -0.53
N LEU A 33 4.88 1.03 0.64
CA LEU A 33 5.89 0.59 1.59
C LEU A 33 5.63 -0.82 2.11
N THR A 34 4.36 -1.16 2.37
CA THR A 34 3.96 -2.50 2.78
C THR A 34 4.27 -3.54 1.71
N ALA A 35 3.94 -3.26 0.44
CA ALA A 35 4.27 -4.15 -0.69
C ALA A 35 5.78 -4.37 -0.84
N LEU A 36 6.59 -3.32 -0.65
CA LEU A 36 8.05 -3.43 -0.67
C LEU A 36 8.59 -4.33 0.44
N HIS A 37 8.01 -4.27 1.62
CA HIS A 37 8.39 -5.14 2.73
C HIS A 37 7.91 -6.58 2.49
N ILE A 38 6.72 -6.78 1.93
CA ILE A 38 6.24 -8.10 1.54
C ILE A 38 7.21 -8.73 0.51
N SER A 39 7.62 -7.98 -0.52
CA SER A 39 8.51 -8.51 -1.55
C SER A 39 9.92 -8.83 -1.03
N ARG A 40 10.43 -8.08 -0.05
CA ARG A 40 11.81 -8.26 0.45
C ARG A 40 11.92 -9.22 1.62
N ASP A 41 10.99 -9.11 2.57
CA ASP A 41 11.15 -9.68 3.91
C ASP A 41 10.25 -10.91 4.13
N LEU A 42 9.22 -11.12 3.31
CA LEU A 42 8.26 -12.21 3.46
C LEU A 42 8.62 -13.47 2.63
N ALA A 43 9.92 -13.74 2.49
CA ALA A 43 10.42 -14.95 1.82
C ALA A 43 10.18 -16.23 2.64
N VAL A 44 10.00 -16.08 3.96
CA VAL A 44 9.66 -17.12 4.93
C VAL A 44 8.50 -16.60 5.79
N GLU A 45 7.69 -17.50 6.35
CA GLU A 45 6.68 -17.15 7.33
C GLU A 45 7.28 -16.39 8.54
N LEU A 46 6.57 -15.39 9.03
CA LEU A 46 6.90 -14.72 10.28
C LEU A 46 5.66 -14.24 11.04
N PRO A 47 5.78 -13.96 12.35
CA PRO A 47 4.67 -13.38 13.11
C PRO A 47 4.23 -12.03 12.52
N GLU A 48 2.92 -11.85 12.35
CA GLU A 48 2.33 -10.62 11.80
C GLU A 48 2.72 -9.39 12.63
N ASP A 49 2.71 -9.51 13.96
CA ASP A 49 3.11 -8.42 14.86
C ASP A 49 4.58 -8.03 14.66
N SER A 50 5.46 -9.01 14.40
CA SER A 50 6.86 -8.74 14.08
C SER A 50 6.99 -8.01 12.74
N PHE A 51 6.27 -8.47 11.71
CA PHE A 51 6.23 -7.81 10.41
C PHE A 51 5.76 -6.35 10.53
N ILE A 52 4.61 -6.13 11.18
CA ILE A 52 4.04 -4.80 11.41
C ILE A 52 4.99 -3.91 12.20
N HIS A 53 5.66 -4.45 13.23
CA HIS A 53 6.61 -3.68 14.03
C HIS A 53 7.82 -3.21 13.21
N ILE A 54 8.40 -4.09 12.40
CA ILE A 54 9.53 -3.77 11.51
C ILE A 54 9.11 -2.70 10.49
N LEU A 55 7.98 -2.91 9.81
CA LEU A 55 7.43 -2.00 8.82
C LEU A 55 7.12 -0.62 9.42
N HIS A 56 6.45 -0.57 10.58
CA HIS A 56 6.11 0.68 11.26
C HIS A 56 7.35 1.44 11.74
N THR A 57 8.35 0.73 12.24
CA THR A 57 9.64 1.33 12.63
C THR A 57 10.35 1.92 11.41
N HIS A 58 10.35 1.22 10.28
CA HIS A 58 10.92 1.72 9.05
C HIS A 58 10.14 2.92 8.49
N ALA A 59 8.81 2.89 8.51
CA ALA A 59 7.96 3.99 8.11
C ALA A 59 8.23 5.26 8.92
N LYS A 60 8.31 5.16 10.25
CA LYS A 60 8.67 6.28 11.14
C LYS A 60 10.03 6.87 10.78
N LYS A 61 11.05 6.03 10.58
CA LYS A 61 12.39 6.48 10.17
C LYS A 61 12.36 7.23 8.84
N ARG A 62 11.49 6.82 7.89
CA ARG A 62 11.32 7.55 6.62
C ARG A 62 10.73 8.93 6.85
N VAL A 63 9.74 9.07 7.73
CA VAL A 63 9.17 10.38 8.11
C VAL A 63 10.23 11.27 8.76
N GLU A 64 10.96 10.76 9.76
CA GLU A 64 12.04 11.48 10.44
C GLU A 64 13.13 11.98 9.47
N LYS A 65 13.47 11.16 8.48
CA LYS A 65 14.47 11.48 7.45
C LYS A 65 13.92 12.29 6.28
N LYS A 66 12.65 12.73 6.32
CA LYS A 66 11.98 13.45 5.22
C LYS A 66 11.99 12.68 3.89
N LEU A 67 11.96 11.35 3.95
CA LEU A 67 11.87 10.44 2.80
C LEU A 67 10.42 10.01 2.52
N ALA A 68 9.51 10.22 3.47
CA ALA A 68 8.08 10.03 3.27
C ALA A 68 7.46 11.33 2.75
N SER A 69 6.55 11.20 1.77
CA SER A 69 5.82 12.33 1.21
C SER A 69 4.69 12.76 2.15
N PHE A 70 4.13 11.79 2.88
CA PHE A 70 3.05 11.99 3.85
C PHE A 70 3.44 11.37 5.19
N ALA A 71 3.37 12.13 6.28
CA ALA A 71 3.69 11.59 7.60
C ALA A 71 2.65 10.54 8.06
N GLU A 72 1.41 10.71 7.61
CA GLU A 72 0.27 9.85 7.89
C GLU A 72 0.41 8.45 7.28
N SER A 73 1.28 8.27 6.28
CA SER A 73 1.58 6.95 5.71
C SER A 73 2.26 6.02 6.72
N ALA A 74 2.89 6.58 7.76
CA ALA A 74 3.51 5.85 8.86
C ALA A 74 2.55 5.58 10.03
N ALA A 75 1.28 5.99 9.97
CA ALA A 75 0.32 5.66 11.00
C ALA A 75 0.07 4.15 11.07
N LEU A 76 0.04 3.59 12.28
CA LEU A 76 -0.12 2.14 12.49
C LEU A 76 -1.42 1.60 11.89
N SER A 77 -2.50 2.38 11.94
CA SER A 77 -3.79 2.02 11.35
C SER A 77 -3.70 1.87 9.83
N THR A 78 -3.00 2.78 9.15
CA THR A 78 -2.79 2.73 7.70
C THR A 78 -1.96 1.51 7.30
N ILE A 79 -0.91 1.20 8.06
CA ILE A 79 -0.08 0.01 7.86
C ILE A 79 -0.89 -1.27 8.03
N LYS A 80 -1.67 -1.38 9.12
CA LYS A 80 -2.55 -2.53 9.36
C LYS A 80 -3.60 -2.68 8.26
N ASN A 81 -4.15 -1.56 7.78
CA ASN A 81 -5.07 -1.56 6.65
C ASN A 81 -4.40 -2.07 5.36
N ALA A 82 -3.17 -1.67 5.08
CA ALA A 82 -2.41 -2.16 3.93
C ALA A 82 -2.16 -3.67 4.00
N VAL A 83 -1.70 -4.17 5.15
CA VAL A 83 -1.51 -5.62 5.36
C VAL A 83 -2.82 -6.38 5.12
N LYS A 84 -3.94 -5.88 5.67
CA LYS A 84 -5.26 -6.46 5.44
C LYS A 84 -5.67 -6.42 3.97
N GLY A 85 -5.37 -5.34 3.25
CA GLY A 85 -5.62 -5.23 1.82
C GLY A 85 -4.85 -6.27 1.00
N PHE A 86 -3.62 -6.59 1.37
CA PHE A 86 -2.84 -7.65 0.72
C PHE A 86 -3.31 -9.07 1.08
N GLU A 87 -3.78 -9.27 2.31
CA GLU A 87 -4.47 -10.50 2.73
C GLU A 87 -5.74 -10.73 1.89
N ASP A 88 -6.62 -9.72 1.81
CA ASP A 88 -7.88 -9.77 1.05
C ASP A 88 -7.64 -9.91 -0.46
N SER A 89 -6.50 -9.42 -0.94
CA SER A 89 -6.06 -9.59 -2.33
C SER A 89 -5.43 -10.96 -2.61
N ASN A 90 -5.37 -11.87 -1.62
CA ASN A 90 -4.76 -13.19 -1.71
C ASN A 90 -3.26 -13.15 -2.08
N ILE A 91 -2.55 -12.07 -1.71
CA ILE A 91 -1.10 -11.97 -1.87
C ILE A 91 -0.40 -12.56 -0.65
N VAL A 92 -0.93 -12.26 0.52
CA VAL A 92 -0.43 -12.75 1.79
C VAL A 92 -1.44 -13.75 2.35
N ASN A 93 -0.94 -14.85 2.89
CA ASN A 93 -1.74 -15.73 3.73
C ASN A 93 -1.47 -15.39 5.20
N VAL A 94 -2.54 -15.27 5.99
CA VAL A 94 -2.46 -15.01 7.42
C VAL A 94 -3.22 -16.10 8.16
N TYR A 95 -2.53 -16.79 9.06
CA TYR A 95 -3.08 -17.96 9.75
C TYR A 95 -2.61 -18.00 11.22
N TYR A 96 -3.21 -18.86 12.04
CA TYR A 96 -2.80 -19.02 13.44
C TYR A 96 -1.92 -20.25 13.62
N ALA A 97 -0.73 -20.07 14.19
CA ALA A 97 0.13 -21.13 14.71
C ALA A 97 0.09 -21.09 16.24
N GLY A 98 -0.82 -21.86 16.84
CA GLY A 98 -1.16 -21.72 18.26
C GLY A 98 -1.83 -20.37 18.53
N ASN A 99 -1.23 -19.55 19.38
CA ASN A 99 -1.75 -18.21 19.73
C ASN A 99 -1.08 -17.07 18.94
N VAL A 100 -0.22 -17.39 17.98
CA VAL A 100 0.50 -16.40 17.18
C VAL A 100 -0.13 -16.32 15.79
N ARG A 101 -0.44 -15.10 15.36
CA ARG A 101 -0.90 -14.82 13.99
C ARG A 101 0.35 -14.72 13.10
N MET A 102 0.47 -15.67 12.18
CA MET A 102 1.59 -15.84 11.26
C MET A 102 1.22 -15.29 9.89
N MET A 103 2.22 -14.81 9.16
CA MET A 103 2.10 -14.17 7.86
C MET A 103 3.12 -14.79 6.89
N GLU A 104 2.66 -15.21 5.71
CA GLU A 104 3.51 -15.77 4.66
C GLU A 104 3.08 -15.29 3.26
N LEU A 105 3.98 -15.35 2.29
CA LEU A 105 3.61 -15.16 0.88
C LEU A 105 2.80 -16.36 0.42
N ARG A 106 1.63 -16.12 -0.15
CA ARG A 106 0.86 -17.19 -0.79
C ARG A 106 1.56 -17.61 -2.09
N ASP A 107 1.65 -18.92 -2.35
CA ASP A 107 2.17 -19.55 -3.58
C ASP A 107 3.14 -18.67 -4.39
N HIS A 108 4.36 -18.52 -3.87
CA HIS A 108 5.41 -17.57 -4.27
C HIS A 108 5.34 -17.23 -5.78
N TYR A 109 5.41 -18.24 -6.66
CA TYR A 109 5.43 -18.06 -8.12
C TYR A 109 4.22 -17.31 -8.72
N THR A 110 3.01 -17.57 -8.22
CA THR A 110 1.77 -16.98 -8.79
C THR A 110 1.52 -15.58 -8.27
N VAL A 111 1.91 -15.33 -7.02
CA VAL A 111 1.68 -14.06 -6.34
C VAL A 111 2.72 -13.01 -6.71
N TRP A 112 3.94 -13.41 -7.04
CA TRP A 112 5.00 -12.47 -7.43
C TRP A 112 4.60 -11.53 -8.57
N ASN A 113 3.97 -12.04 -9.62
CA ASN A 113 3.50 -11.21 -10.73
C ASN A 113 2.45 -10.18 -10.28
N LYS A 114 1.54 -10.60 -9.39
CA LYS A 114 0.48 -9.73 -8.86
C LYS A 114 1.04 -8.68 -7.92
N LEU A 115 2.00 -9.05 -7.07
CA LEU A 115 2.69 -8.13 -6.16
C LEU A 115 3.51 -7.09 -6.94
N ASN A 116 4.25 -7.51 -7.96
CA ASN A 116 5.01 -6.61 -8.84
C ASN A 116 4.07 -5.66 -9.60
N TYR A 117 2.95 -6.16 -10.11
CA TYR A 117 1.93 -5.30 -10.72
C TYR A 117 1.42 -4.21 -9.77
N TYR A 118 1.15 -4.54 -8.50
CA TYR A 118 0.75 -3.53 -7.52
C TYR A 118 1.89 -2.58 -7.14
N LEU A 119 3.13 -3.06 -7.06
CA LEU A 119 4.30 -2.21 -6.84
C LEU A 119 4.43 -1.17 -7.95
N ASP A 120 4.37 -1.59 -9.21
CA ASP A 120 4.44 -0.72 -10.38
C ASP A 120 3.28 0.29 -10.40
N LEU A 121 2.05 -0.18 -10.11
CA LEU A 121 0.88 0.69 -10.02
C LEU A 121 1.05 1.74 -8.92
N LEU A 122 1.45 1.33 -7.72
CA LEU A 122 1.61 2.23 -6.57
C LEU A 122 2.77 3.21 -6.76
N GLU A 123 3.85 2.79 -7.43
CA GLU A 123 4.94 3.65 -7.83
C GLU A 123 4.49 4.69 -8.85
N SER A 124 3.70 4.29 -9.85
CA SER A 124 3.14 5.23 -10.85
C SER A 124 2.23 6.29 -10.23
N LEU A 125 1.57 5.98 -9.11
CA LEU A 125 0.70 6.89 -8.38
C LEU A 125 1.46 7.83 -7.43
N ARG A 126 2.76 7.63 -7.19
CA ARG A 126 3.58 8.52 -6.37
C ARG A 126 4.20 9.69 -7.17
N ASN A 127 4.24 9.59 -8.49
CA ASN A 127 4.91 10.56 -9.39
C ASN A 127 3.93 11.57 -9.99
#